data_AF-A0A8B8IAX7-F1
#
_entry.id   AF-A0A8B8IAX7-F1
#
_cell.length_a   1.000
_cell.length_b   1.000
_cell.length_c   1.000
_cell.angle_alpha   90.00
_cell.angle_beta   90.00
_cell.angle_gamma   90.00
#
_symmetry.space_group_name_H-M   'P 1'
#
loop_
_entity.id
_entity.type
_entity.pdbx_description
1 polymer ?
#
loop_
_entity_poly.entity_id
_entity_poly.type
_entity_poly.pdbx_seq_one_letter_code
_entity_poly.pdbx_strand_id
1 'polypeptide(L)'
;MGKYNRKSNRGLYSKEKLREAVQEVESGRMSGYKASKIYQIPRMTVMDHVNKRRTKSTTLGRNTALSAENEFRLATNLHFMEKYGFGLSRKEVLQLVGDYINKNNLVTPFKNGIPGKDWFLAFKERHGLSIKKPQAVEYSRKKAVDPFIIYSYFDLLEKTINDLNLKYKPSSIWNLDETSFSKDPAKTKIVGAKGHAATRVISTAGKDNTTVLLGASASGEKLPPLIVYKGKNVWETWTSAEAYPGTSYAATKNGWMETEVFESFFKKTFLPIVKDKCPVLLIYDGHSTHVGLNIIEEARKANITILKLPPHTSHVLQPLDIAVMKPFKDRWDALLVQWQRLNIGSVMPKTEFARLIGQVWAGIDSQVLRNGFRKAGIHPVNREEINENQFDSLKLKHWRAYESTRDVSHMDQDIKKTPKSLLTLTLKFFNDIAIRQIPTILEKTNISMNLNITFEELLLQKLKRGDSSPKPRRRKVAPGAEVITHKDVLQKKREEQTKYEKIIIDKKLKKDASSKTPITDDVINISNMSKIT
;
A
#
# COMPACT_ATOMS: atom_id res chain seq x y z
N MET A 1 25.84 -5.08 -15.44
CA MET A 1 26.77 -3.98 -15.75
C MET A 1 28.10 -4.61 -16.10
N GLY A 2 28.70 -4.28 -17.24
CA GLY A 2 30.06 -4.75 -17.52
C GLY A 2 31.00 -4.15 -16.48
N LYS A 3 31.76 -4.99 -15.77
CA LYS A 3 32.82 -4.50 -14.87
C LYS A 3 33.77 -3.66 -15.71
N TYR A 4 34.00 -2.42 -15.29
CA TYR A 4 34.97 -1.55 -15.95
C TYR A 4 36.37 -2.19 -15.81
N ASN A 5 36.89 -2.72 -16.91
CA ASN A 5 38.27 -3.20 -16.96
C ASN A 5 39.20 -2.00 -17.10
N ARG A 6 39.88 -1.69 -16.00
CA ARG A 6 40.83 -0.59 -15.93
C ARG A 6 42.02 -0.86 -16.87
N LYS A 7 42.15 -0.04 -17.92
CA LYS A 7 43.24 -0.15 -18.91
C LYS A 7 44.57 0.48 -18.44
N SER A 8 44.63 1.12 -17.28
CA SER A 8 45.82 1.85 -16.81
C SER A 8 46.26 1.45 -15.41
N ASN A 9 47.58 1.35 -15.22
CA ASN A 9 48.23 1.07 -13.94
C ASN A 9 48.47 2.33 -13.09
N ARG A 10 47.83 3.46 -13.42
CA ARG A 10 48.02 4.74 -12.70
C ARG A 10 47.44 4.65 -11.29
N GLY A 11 48.15 5.08 -10.25
CA GLY A 11 47.58 5.12 -8.88
C GLY A 11 47.31 3.75 -8.25
N LEU A 12 48.19 2.77 -8.49
CA LEU A 12 48.22 1.48 -7.81
C LEU A 12 48.93 1.53 -6.43
N TYR A 13 49.40 2.70 -6.01
CA TYR A 13 50.05 2.92 -4.72
C TYR A 13 49.03 3.30 -3.64
N SER A 14 49.29 2.92 -2.37
CA SER A 14 48.42 3.29 -1.26
C SER A 14 48.57 4.77 -0.89
N LYS A 15 47.52 5.34 -0.29
CA LYS A 15 47.52 6.75 0.17
C LYS A 15 48.53 6.99 1.29
N GLU A 16 48.75 5.98 2.15
CA GLU A 16 49.74 6.01 3.23
C GLU A 16 51.16 6.10 2.65
N LYS A 17 51.52 5.20 1.74
CA LYS A 17 52.83 5.21 1.06
C LYS A 17 53.11 6.51 0.34
N LEU A 18 52.08 7.13 -0.26
CA LEU A 18 52.22 8.45 -0.89
C LEU A 18 52.49 9.55 0.14
N ARG A 19 51.79 9.55 1.29
CA ARG A 19 52.00 10.55 2.35
C ARG A 19 53.39 10.44 2.97
N GLU A 20 53.83 9.22 3.27
CA GLU A 20 55.18 8.94 3.79
C GLU A 20 56.25 9.38 2.80
N ALA A 21 56.12 9.00 1.52
CA ALA A 21 57.07 9.41 0.47
C ALA A 21 57.14 10.93 0.29
N VAL A 22 56.03 11.65 0.41
CA VAL A 22 56.00 13.12 0.34
C VAL A 22 56.66 13.74 1.57
N GLN A 23 56.36 13.24 2.78
CA GLN A 23 56.93 13.75 4.03
C GLN A 23 58.46 13.55 4.11
N GLU A 24 58.97 12.41 3.65
CA GLU A 24 60.41 12.13 3.61
C GLU A 24 61.15 13.00 2.59
N VAL A 25 60.50 13.39 1.49
CA VAL A 25 61.06 14.32 0.50
C VAL A 25 60.95 15.78 0.97
N GLU A 26 59.83 16.17 1.59
CA GLU A 26 59.64 17.51 2.19
C GLU A 26 60.60 17.77 3.35
N SER A 27 60.89 16.75 4.17
CA SER A 27 61.86 16.85 5.27
C SER A 27 63.33 16.74 4.85
N GLY A 28 63.61 16.65 3.54
CA GLY A 28 64.97 16.58 3.00
C GLY A 28 65.71 15.26 3.25
N ARG A 29 65.07 14.27 3.88
CA ARG A 29 65.67 12.96 4.21
C ARG A 29 65.94 12.09 2.99
N MET A 30 65.21 12.31 1.89
CA MET A 30 65.46 11.62 0.62
C MET A 30 65.13 12.47 -0.60
N SER A 31 65.83 12.20 -1.71
CA SER A 31 65.50 12.82 -3.00
C SER A 31 64.25 12.19 -3.61
N GLY A 32 63.51 12.96 -4.42
CA GLY A 32 62.32 12.44 -5.12
C GLY A 32 62.59 11.21 -6.01
N TYR A 33 63.84 11.02 -6.46
CA TYR A 33 64.26 9.81 -7.17
C TYR A 33 64.37 8.60 -6.24
N LYS A 34 65.01 8.78 -5.07
CA LYS A 34 65.14 7.73 -4.04
C LYS A 34 63.77 7.33 -3.48
N ALA A 35 62.89 8.31 -3.21
CA ALA A 35 61.51 8.07 -2.82
C ALA A 35 60.73 7.27 -3.88
N SER A 36 60.95 7.56 -5.17
CA SER A 36 60.28 6.85 -6.26
C SER A 36 60.62 5.36 -6.30
N LYS A 37 61.90 5.01 -6.07
CA LYS A 37 62.37 3.62 -6.05
C LYS A 37 61.89 2.84 -4.82
N ILE A 38 61.93 3.46 -3.63
CA ILE A 38 61.55 2.80 -2.37
C ILE A 38 60.03 2.58 -2.30
N TYR A 39 59.25 3.62 -2.55
CA TYR A 39 57.78 3.57 -2.40
C TYR A 39 57.06 3.07 -3.67
N GLN A 40 57.80 2.82 -4.75
CA GLN A 40 57.28 2.42 -6.07
C GLN A 40 56.22 3.39 -6.62
N ILE A 41 56.41 4.68 -6.36
CA ILE A 41 55.53 5.77 -6.84
C ILE A 41 56.30 6.54 -7.92
N PRO A 42 55.70 6.88 -9.08
CA PRO A 42 56.39 7.68 -10.09
C PRO A 42 56.95 8.99 -9.51
N ARG A 43 58.23 9.28 -9.74
CA ARG A 43 58.92 10.49 -9.22
C ARG A 43 58.11 11.77 -9.42
N MET A 44 57.55 11.96 -10.61
CA MET A 44 56.72 13.13 -10.92
C MET A 44 55.48 13.23 -10.02
N THR A 45 54.88 12.11 -9.65
CA THR A 45 53.72 12.10 -8.74
C THR A 45 54.12 12.54 -7.34
N VAL A 46 55.27 12.10 -6.82
CA VAL A 46 55.78 12.54 -5.50
C VAL A 46 56.11 14.03 -5.54
N MET A 47 56.86 14.47 -6.55
CA MET A 47 57.25 15.88 -6.70
C MET A 47 56.06 16.83 -6.96
N ASP A 48 55.01 16.38 -7.66
CA ASP A 48 53.79 17.16 -7.85
C ASP A 48 53.06 17.43 -6.52
N HIS A 49 53.10 16.47 -5.58
CA HIS A 49 52.49 16.63 -4.26
C HIS A 49 53.35 17.52 -3.34
N VAL A 50 54.67 17.33 -3.34
CA VAL A 50 55.64 18.19 -2.61
C VAL A 50 55.52 19.65 -3.07
N ASN A 51 55.45 19.87 -4.38
CA ASN A 51 55.31 21.20 -4.97
C ASN A 51 53.86 21.74 -4.95
N LYS A 52 52.92 21.03 -4.30
CA LYS A 52 51.50 21.39 -4.20
C LYS A 52 50.80 21.64 -5.54
N ARG A 53 51.32 21.10 -6.65
CA ARG A 53 50.77 21.22 -8.01
C ARG A 53 49.51 20.37 -8.22
N ARG A 54 49.26 19.40 -7.32
CA ARG A 54 48.02 18.63 -7.27
C ARG A 54 47.23 18.99 -6.01
N THR A 55 45.97 19.36 -6.19
CA THR A 55 45.02 19.50 -5.08
C THR A 55 44.63 18.14 -4.50
N LYS A 56 44.18 18.11 -3.24
CA LYS A 56 43.80 16.93 -2.45
C LYS A 56 42.60 16.16 -3.06
N SER A 57 42.72 15.61 -4.26
CA SER A 57 41.71 14.69 -4.77
C SER A 57 41.87 13.33 -4.08
N THR A 58 40.81 12.89 -3.42
CA THR A 58 40.77 11.63 -2.69
C THR A 58 40.55 10.42 -3.60
N THR A 59 40.26 10.62 -4.89
CA THR A 59 39.93 9.58 -5.85
C THR A 59 40.59 9.83 -7.22
N LEU A 60 40.83 8.76 -7.97
CA LEU A 60 41.32 8.84 -9.35
C LEU A 60 40.11 9.08 -10.28
N GLY A 61 39.65 10.32 -10.37
CA GLY A 61 38.51 10.70 -11.19
C GLY A 61 38.12 12.16 -11.02
N ARG A 62 37.14 12.61 -11.82
CA ARG A 62 36.49 13.90 -11.56
C ARG A 62 35.72 13.81 -10.25
N ASN A 63 35.77 14.87 -9.45
CA ASN A 63 34.93 14.98 -8.26
C ASN A 63 33.45 14.88 -8.63
N THR A 64 32.62 14.46 -7.67
CA THR A 64 31.17 14.49 -7.82
C THR A 64 30.71 15.93 -8.10
N ALA A 65 29.67 16.07 -8.92
CA ALA A 65 29.13 17.39 -9.27
C ALA A 65 28.44 18.10 -8.09
N LEU A 66 28.03 17.34 -7.06
CA LEU A 66 27.53 17.83 -5.78
C LEU A 66 28.53 17.46 -4.68
N SER A 67 28.54 18.22 -3.58
CA SER A 67 29.31 17.87 -2.38
C SER A 67 28.80 16.55 -1.77
N ALA A 68 29.69 15.84 -1.07
CA ALA A 68 29.35 14.58 -0.42
C ALA A 68 28.21 14.76 0.61
N GLU A 69 28.19 15.88 1.32
CA GLU A 69 27.14 16.24 2.28
C GLU A 69 25.77 16.41 1.59
N ASN A 70 25.72 17.13 0.47
CA ASN A 70 24.48 17.35 -0.27
C ASN A 70 23.96 16.07 -0.94
N GLU A 71 24.85 15.21 -1.45
CA GLU A 71 24.44 13.89 -1.94
C GLU A 71 23.90 13.01 -0.80
N PHE A 72 24.52 13.04 0.38
CA PHE A 72 24.06 12.28 1.54
C PHE A 72 22.68 12.74 2.04
N ARG A 73 22.46 14.06 2.13
CA ARG A 73 21.15 14.64 2.48
C ARG A 73 20.08 14.24 1.47
N LEU A 74 20.39 14.32 0.18
CA LEU A 74 19.49 13.88 -0.88
C LEU A 74 19.13 12.39 -0.73
N ALA A 75 20.11 11.52 -0.49
CA ALA A 75 19.87 10.09 -0.29
C ALA A 75 18.99 9.81 0.94
N THR A 76 19.24 10.51 2.05
CA THR A 76 18.47 10.39 3.30
C THR A 76 17.01 10.79 3.11
N ASN A 77 16.77 11.93 2.43
CA ASN A 77 15.43 12.41 2.13
C ASN A 77 14.66 11.47 1.19
N LEU A 78 15.35 10.86 0.21
CA LEU A 78 14.75 9.85 -0.67
C LEU A 78 14.33 8.60 0.11
N HIS A 79 15.13 8.15 1.08
CA HIS A 79 14.79 7.02 1.94
C HIS A 79 13.58 7.33 2.84
N PHE A 80 13.53 8.53 3.41
CA PHE A 80 12.39 8.97 4.21
C PHE A 80 11.11 8.99 3.37
N MET A 81 11.13 9.63 2.20
CA MET A 81 9.95 9.65 1.32
C MET A 81 9.50 8.26 0.86
N GLU A 82 10.44 7.34 0.57
CA GLU A 82 10.12 5.93 0.31
C GLU A 82 9.35 5.32 1.49
N LYS A 83 9.87 5.47 2.72
CA LYS A 83 9.27 4.91 3.94
C LYS A 83 7.83 5.39 4.16
N TYR A 84 7.53 6.66 3.86
CA TYR A 84 6.18 7.21 4.03
C TYR A 84 5.25 6.99 2.83
N GLY A 85 5.74 6.38 1.74
CA GLY A 85 4.96 6.03 0.56
C GLY A 85 4.90 7.12 -0.51
N PHE A 86 5.75 8.12 -0.43
CA PHE A 86 5.89 9.23 -1.39
C PHE A 86 7.17 9.11 -2.22
N GLY A 87 7.55 7.88 -2.60
CA GLY A 87 8.78 7.62 -3.35
C GLY A 87 8.81 8.37 -4.69
N LEU A 88 9.96 8.99 -5.01
CA LEU A 88 10.15 9.72 -6.26
C LEU A 88 10.64 8.81 -7.38
N SER A 89 10.15 9.05 -8.59
CA SER A 89 10.67 8.44 -9.81
C SER A 89 12.06 8.99 -10.16
N ARG A 90 12.80 8.24 -10.98
CA ARG A 90 14.10 8.66 -11.52
C ARG A 90 14.04 10.08 -12.13
N LYS A 91 12.99 10.38 -12.90
CA LYS A 91 12.85 11.68 -13.58
C LYS A 91 12.68 12.81 -12.56
N GLU A 92 11.87 12.59 -11.53
CA GLU A 92 11.62 13.57 -10.46
C GLU A 92 12.88 13.83 -9.63
N VAL A 93 13.69 12.81 -9.35
CA VAL A 93 14.98 12.98 -8.66
C VAL A 93 15.93 13.82 -9.51
N LEU A 94 16.04 13.55 -10.81
CA LEU A 94 16.88 14.34 -11.71
C LEU A 94 16.42 15.81 -11.79
N GLN A 95 15.10 16.04 -11.84
CA GLN A 95 14.53 17.38 -11.80
C GLN A 95 14.79 18.07 -10.46
N LEU A 96 14.62 17.38 -9.33
CA LEU A 96 14.90 17.93 -8.00
C LEU A 96 16.35 18.40 -7.87
N VAL A 97 17.30 17.63 -8.41
CA VAL A 97 18.72 18.02 -8.42
C VAL A 97 18.96 19.20 -9.37
N GLY A 98 18.29 19.24 -10.53
CA GLY A 98 18.36 20.40 -11.42
C GLY A 98 17.79 21.68 -10.78
N ASP A 99 16.65 21.56 -10.10
CA ASP A 99 16.03 22.65 -9.33
C ASP A 99 16.99 23.16 -8.24
N TYR A 100 17.66 22.25 -7.54
CA TYR A 100 18.65 22.59 -6.51
C TYR A 100 19.87 23.32 -7.08
N ILE A 101 20.39 22.86 -8.22
CA ILE A 101 21.55 23.47 -8.89
C ILE A 101 21.22 24.88 -9.38
N ASN A 102 20.06 25.04 -10.03
CA ASN A 102 19.62 26.31 -10.57
C ASN A 102 19.33 27.33 -9.46
N LYS A 103 18.68 26.90 -8.37
CA LYS A 103 18.33 27.81 -7.26
C LYS A 103 19.53 28.24 -6.40
N ASN A 104 20.57 27.41 -6.34
CA ASN A 104 21.81 27.72 -5.62
C ASN A 104 22.94 28.23 -6.52
N ASN A 105 22.66 28.51 -7.79
CA ASN A 105 23.63 28.97 -8.80
C ASN A 105 24.91 28.12 -8.83
N LEU A 106 24.78 26.80 -8.68
CA LEU A 106 25.93 25.89 -8.63
C LEU A 106 26.49 25.65 -10.04
N VAL A 107 27.79 25.88 -10.20
CA VAL A 107 28.50 25.55 -11.45
C VAL A 107 28.72 24.04 -11.50
N THR A 108 28.02 23.37 -12.40
CA THR A 108 28.08 21.91 -12.56
C THR A 108 28.38 21.52 -14.02
N PRO A 109 28.98 20.34 -14.26
CA PRO A 109 29.27 19.86 -15.62
C PRO A 109 28.04 19.35 -16.39
N PHE A 110 26.83 19.59 -15.87
CA PHE A 110 25.60 19.08 -16.45
C PHE A 110 25.07 19.95 -17.58
N LYS A 111 24.57 19.33 -18.64
CA LYS A 111 23.90 20.05 -19.73
C LYS A 111 22.58 20.61 -19.18
N ASN A 112 22.39 21.92 -19.28
CA ASN A 112 21.20 22.66 -18.81
C ASN A 112 20.93 22.52 -17.29
N GLY A 113 21.97 22.30 -16.48
CA GLY A 113 21.84 22.18 -15.02
C GLY A 113 21.16 20.89 -14.53
N ILE A 114 20.74 19.98 -15.42
CA ILE A 114 20.04 18.73 -15.05
C ILE A 114 20.99 17.54 -15.17
N PRO A 115 21.16 16.70 -14.12
CA PRO A 115 22.02 15.54 -14.19
C PRO A 115 21.54 14.49 -15.19
N GLY A 116 22.50 13.80 -15.82
CA GLY A 116 22.24 12.77 -16.82
C GLY A 116 21.97 11.37 -16.23
N LYS A 117 21.78 10.41 -17.14
CA LYS A 117 21.48 9.01 -16.77
C LYS A 117 22.61 8.38 -15.95
N ASP A 118 23.85 8.67 -16.30
CA ASP A 118 25.02 8.05 -15.68
C ASP A 118 25.28 8.60 -14.28
N TRP A 119 25.02 9.90 -14.05
CA TRP A 119 25.12 10.49 -12.72
C TRP A 119 24.19 9.79 -11.73
N PHE A 120 22.92 9.59 -12.10
CA PHE A 120 21.95 8.91 -11.23
C PHE A 120 22.35 7.46 -10.95
N LEU A 121 22.89 6.73 -11.94
CA LEU A 121 23.35 5.35 -11.73
C LEU A 121 24.51 5.29 -10.73
N ALA A 122 25.48 6.21 -10.85
CA ALA A 122 26.62 6.29 -9.95
C ALA A 122 26.22 6.79 -8.54
N PHE A 123 25.34 7.79 -8.45
CA PHE A 123 24.76 8.27 -7.18
C PHE A 123 24.02 7.14 -6.45
N LYS A 124 23.18 6.41 -7.19
CA LYS A 124 22.44 5.25 -6.67
C LYS A 124 23.37 4.18 -6.11
N GLU A 125 24.47 3.88 -6.79
CA GLU A 125 25.46 2.91 -6.35
C GLU A 125 26.22 3.38 -5.10
N ARG A 126 26.68 4.65 -5.07
CA ARG A 126 27.40 5.22 -3.93
C ARG A 126 26.60 5.22 -2.63
N HIS A 127 25.29 5.46 -2.71
CA HIS A 127 24.41 5.61 -1.54
C HIS A 127 23.50 4.40 -1.29
N GLY A 128 23.77 3.25 -1.92
CA GLY A 128 23.03 2.00 -1.66
C GLY A 128 21.55 2.03 -2.06
N LEU A 129 21.17 2.90 -3.00
CA LEU A 129 19.77 3.05 -3.42
C LEU A 129 19.39 2.00 -4.48
N SER A 130 18.09 1.68 -4.57
CA SER A 130 17.56 0.77 -5.60
C SER A 130 16.31 1.32 -6.26
N ILE A 131 16.16 1.05 -7.56
CA ILE A 131 14.92 1.38 -8.28
C ILE A 131 13.94 0.26 -7.98
N LYS A 132 12.88 0.57 -7.24
CA LYS A 132 11.83 -0.39 -6.88
C LYS A 132 10.55 -0.07 -7.62
N LYS A 133 9.77 -1.11 -7.96
CA LYS A 133 8.38 -0.92 -8.39
C LYS A 133 7.56 -0.70 -7.11
N PRO A 134 6.87 0.44 -6.92
CA PRO A 134 6.03 0.65 -5.76
C PRO A 134 4.95 -0.44 -5.74
N GLN A 135 4.76 -1.07 -4.59
CA GLN A 135 3.61 -1.95 -4.40
C GLN A 135 2.38 -1.05 -4.27
N ALA A 136 1.36 -1.30 -5.09
CA ALA A 136 0.07 -0.65 -4.93
C ALA A 136 -0.59 -1.23 -3.67
N VAL A 137 -0.31 -0.62 -2.53
CA VAL A 137 -1.03 -0.89 -1.29
C VAL A 137 -2.24 0.03 -1.29
N GLU A 138 -3.43 -0.56 -1.32
CA GLU A 138 -4.68 0.18 -1.25
C GLU A 138 -4.70 1.02 0.04
N TYR A 139 -5.12 2.29 -0.04
CA TYR A 139 -5.14 3.21 1.11
C TYR A 139 -5.92 2.63 2.31
N SER A 140 -6.98 1.87 2.03
CA SER A 140 -7.78 1.12 3.01
C SER A 140 -6.94 0.12 3.82
N ARG A 141 -6.01 -0.62 3.18
CA ARG A 141 -5.09 -1.56 3.85
C ARG A 141 -4.11 -0.83 4.75
N LYS A 142 -3.53 0.29 4.31
CA LYS A 142 -2.62 1.10 5.15
C LYS A 142 -3.34 1.69 6.37
N LYS A 143 -4.61 2.10 6.22
CA LYS A 143 -5.40 2.61 7.34
C LYS A 143 -5.82 1.50 8.32
N ALA A 144 -6.08 0.29 7.82
CA ALA A 144 -6.56 -0.85 8.59
C ALA A 144 -5.47 -1.55 9.43
N VAL A 145 -4.19 -1.39 9.06
CA VAL A 145 -3.05 -1.75 9.92
C VAL A 145 -2.89 -0.68 11.01
N ASP A 146 -3.93 -0.57 11.83
CA ASP A 146 -4.02 0.30 12.99
C ASP A 146 -3.73 -0.54 14.24
N PRO A 147 -2.75 -0.15 15.08
CA PRO A 147 -2.42 -0.91 16.29
C PRO A 147 -3.64 -1.09 17.21
N PHE A 148 -4.56 -0.13 17.30
CA PHE A 148 -5.78 -0.28 18.09
C PHE A 148 -6.67 -1.41 17.58
N ILE A 149 -6.78 -1.58 16.26
CA ILE A 149 -7.62 -2.62 15.63
C ILE A 149 -6.93 -3.98 15.72
N ILE A 150 -5.64 -4.04 15.40
CA ILE A 150 -4.89 -5.29 15.37
C ILE A 150 -4.73 -5.86 16.78
N TYR A 151 -4.34 -5.05 17.77
CA TYR A 151 -4.17 -5.55 19.13
C TYR A 151 -5.48 -5.88 19.82
N SER A 152 -6.57 -5.12 19.59
CA SER A 152 -7.89 -5.51 20.10
C SER A 152 -8.40 -6.81 19.48
N TYR A 153 -8.07 -7.10 18.22
CA TYR A 153 -8.32 -8.41 17.61
C TYR A 153 -7.53 -9.52 18.31
N PHE A 154 -6.26 -9.30 18.63
CA PHE A 154 -5.47 -10.29 19.38
C PHE A 154 -6.00 -10.50 20.79
N ASP A 155 -6.40 -9.45 21.51
CA ASP A 155 -7.06 -9.56 22.82
C ASP A 155 -8.32 -10.46 22.72
N LEU A 156 -9.14 -10.25 21.69
CA LEU A 156 -10.35 -11.05 21.44
C LEU A 156 -10.03 -12.50 21.04
N LEU A 157 -9.03 -12.69 20.17
CA LEU A 157 -8.58 -14.00 19.72
C LEU A 157 -8.04 -14.83 20.89
N GLU A 158 -7.18 -14.23 21.71
CA GLU A 158 -6.59 -14.88 22.89
C GLU A 158 -7.66 -15.27 23.89
N LYS A 159 -8.60 -14.35 24.19
CA LYS A 159 -9.76 -14.65 25.03
C LYS A 159 -10.56 -15.83 24.48
N THR A 160 -10.88 -15.82 23.18
CA THR A 160 -11.68 -16.87 22.55
C THR A 160 -10.97 -18.22 22.58
N ILE A 161 -9.66 -18.25 22.32
CA ILE A 161 -8.87 -19.48 22.38
C ILE A 161 -8.80 -20.04 23.81
N ASN A 162 -8.71 -19.17 24.82
CA ASN A 162 -8.71 -19.57 26.22
C ASN A 162 -10.09 -20.08 26.66
N ASP A 163 -11.18 -19.35 26.35
CA ASP A 163 -12.56 -19.72 26.67
C ASP A 163 -12.95 -21.09 26.07
N LEU A 164 -12.44 -21.40 24.87
CA LEU A 164 -12.67 -22.67 24.18
C LEU A 164 -11.62 -23.76 24.49
N ASN A 165 -10.60 -23.45 25.31
CA ASN A 165 -9.47 -24.33 25.62
C ASN A 165 -8.77 -24.92 24.38
N LEU A 166 -8.46 -24.05 23.40
CA LEU A 166 -7.88 -24.42 22.10
C LEU A 166 -6.38 -24.24 21.99
N LYS A 167 -5.71 -23.74 23.05
CA LYS A 167 -4.27 -23.44 23.05
C LYS A 167 -3.41 -24.58 22.49
N TYR A 168 -3.71 -25.82 22.87
CA TYR A 168 -2.99 -27.02 22.45
C TYR A 168 -3.78 -27.88 21.44
N LYS A 169 -4.82 -27.32 20.78
CA LYS A 169 -5.69 -28.03 19.83
C LYS A 169 -5.69 -27.36 18.45
N PRO A 170 -4.56 -27.36 17.73
CA PRO A 170 -4.47 -26.73 16.40
C PRO A 170 -5.40 -27.34 15.34
N SER A 171 -5.85 -28.59 15.52
CA SER A 171 -6.83 -29.25 14.65
C SER A 171 -8.24 -28.65 14.75
N SER A 172 -8.52 -27.87 15.80
CA SER A 172 -9.83 -27.24 16.06
C SER A 172 -9.86 -25.76 15.69
N ILE A 173 -8.75 -25.20 15.16
CA ILE A 173 -8.68 -23.81 14.70
C ILE A 173 -8.61 -23.82 13.18
N TRP A 174 -9.64 -23.29 12.52
CA TRP A 174 -9.81 -23.34 11.07
C TRP A 174 -9.81 -21.95 10.47
N ASN A 175 -9.27 -21.85 9.25
CA ASN A 175 -9.29 -20.65 8.45
C ASN A 175 -9.90 -20.92 7.07
N LEU A 176 -10.80 -20.05 6.61
CA LEU A 176 -11.36 -20.08 5.26
C LEU A 176 -11.01 -18.80 4.50
N ASP A 177 -10.78 -18.95 3.20
CA ASP A 177 -10.51 -17.82 2.31
C ASP A 177 -10.93 -18.12 0.87
N GLU A 178 -11.47 -17.09 0.21
CA GLU A 178 -11.92 -17.17 -1.18
C GLU A 178 -10.87 -16.62 -2.13
N THR A 179 -10.67 -17.31 -3.25
CA THR A 179 -9.79 -16.80 -4.29
C THR A 179 -10.35 -17.07 -5.68
N SER A 180 -10.07 -16.15 -6.61
CA SER A 180 -10.44 -16.30 -8.01
C SER A 180 -9.26 -16.79 -8.84
N PHE A 181 -9.55 -17.72 -9.74
CA PHE A 181 -8.63 -18.24 -10.74
C PHE A 181 -9.10 -17.86 -12.13
N SER A 182 -8.21 -17.20 -12.87
CA SER A 182 -8.38 -16.98 -14.30
C SER A 182 -7.92 -18.23 -15.07
N LYS A 183 -8.62 -18.51 -16.17
CA LYS A 183 -8.21 -19.53 -17.15
C LYS A 183 -7.13 -19.02 -18.11
N ASP A 184 -6.66 -17.79 -17.92
CA ASP A 184 -5.61 -17.17 -18.72
C ASP A 184 -4.36 -16.91 -17.85
N PRO A 185 -3.16 -17.39 -18.23
CA PRO A 185 -1.99 -17.29 -17.36
C PRO A 185 -1.38 -15.89 -17.48
N ALA A 186 -1.61 -15.06 -16.46
CA ALA A 186 -1.21 -13.65 -16.47
C ALA A 186 0.27 -13.41 -16.15
N LYS A 187 0.94 -14.34 -15.44
CA LYS A 187 2.29 -14.11 -14.89
C LYS A 187 3.42 -14.83 -15.63
N THR A 188 3.11 -15.75 -16.53
CA THR A 188 4.13 -16.54 -17.23
C THR A 188 4.90 -15.67 -18.20
N LYS A 189 6.23 -15.64 -18.05
CA LYS A 189 7.13 -15.01 -19.03
C LYS A 189 7.65 -16.07 -19.99
N ILE A 190 7.80 -15.67 -21.25
CA ILE A 190 8.42 -16.51 -22.28
C ILE A 190 9.77 -15.94 -22.67
N VAL A 191 10.71 -16.81 -23.04
CA VAL A 191 11.99 -16.42 -23.63
C VAL A 191 11.77 -16.29 -25.13
N GLY A 192 12.18 -15.16 -25.71
CA GLY A 192 12.01 -14.87 -27.13
C GLY A 192 13.11 -13.95 -27.64
N ALA A 193 13.15 -13.75 -28.96
CA ALA A 193 14.13 -12.91 -29.61
C ALA A 193 14.06 -11.46 -29.09
N LYS A 194 15.22 -10.87 -28.82
CA LYS A 194 15.31 -9.47 -28.37
C LYS A 194 14.72 -8.54 -29.44
N GLY A 195 13.91 -7.58 -29.02
CA GLY A 195 13.30 -6.59 -29.91
C GLY A 195 12.03 -7.05 -30.63
N HIS A 196 11.59 -8.30 -30.42
CA HIS A 196 10.38 -8.83 -31.05
C HIS A 196 9.25 -8.94 -30.02
N ALA A 197 8.03 -8.60 -30.45
CA ALA A 197 6.84 -8.81 -29.64
C ALA A 197 6.59 -10.32 -29.52
N ALA A 198 6.26 -10.75 -28.30
CA ALA A 198 5.95 -12.14 -28.03
C ALA A 198 4.43 -12.30 -27.92
N THR A 199 3.83 -13.06 -28.82
CA THR A 199 2.40 -13.35 -28.85
C THR A 199 2.09 -14.65 -28.13
N ARG A 200 0.95 -14.67 -27.44
CA ARG A 200 0.38 -15.87 -26.84
C ARG A 200 -0.99 -16.11 -27.44
N VAL A 201 -1.23 -17.31 -27.94
CA VAL A 201 -2.57 -17.74 -28.36
C VAL A 201 -3.37 -18.00 -27.09
N ILE A 202 -4.48 -17.28 -26.93
CA ILE A 202 -5.45 -17.47 -25.84
C ILE A 202 -6.76 -17.93 -26.46
N SER A 203 -7.42 -18.92 -25.83
CA SER A 203 -8.69 -19.49 -26.31
C SER A 203 -9.90 -18.60 -26.00
N THR A 204 -9.76 -17.67 -25.05
CA THR A 204 -10.85 -16.83 -24.53
C THR A 204 -10.43 -15.38 -24.39
N ALA A 205 -11.41 -14.46 -24.33
CA ALA A 205 -11.20 -13.02 -24.22
C ALA A 205 -10.63 -12.54 -22.85
N GLY A 206 -10.04 -13.43 -22.04
CA GLY A 206 -9.23 -13.02 -20.88
C GLY A 206 -9.96 -12.82 -19.55
N LYS A 207 -11.26 -13.12 -19.44
CA LYS A 207 -12.12 -12.54 -18.37
C LYS A 207 -12.99 -13.51 -17.56
N ASP A 208 -12.96 -14.81 -17.85
CA ASP A 208 -13.72 -15.78 -17.08
C ASP A 208 -12.91 -16.26 -15.87
N ASN A 209 -13.34 -15.80 -14.69
CA ASN A 209 -12.79 -16.23 -13.41
C ASN A 209 -13.70 -17.27 -12.77
N THR A 210 -13.09 -18.27 -12.15
CA THR A 210 -13.79 -19.25 -11.29
C THR A 210 -13.40 -19.00 -9.85
N THR A 211 -14.38 -18.91 -8.97
CA THR A 211 -14.15 -18.68 -7.53
C THR A 211 -13.95 -20.03 -6.85
N VAL A 212 -12.95 -20.10 -5.98
CA VAL A 212 -12.65 -21.30 -5.19
C VAL A 212 -12.50 -20.88 -3.73
N LEU A 213 -13.27 -21.51 -2.85
CA LEU A 213 -13.13 -21.38 -1.41
C LEU A 213 -12.21 -22.50 -0.92
N LEU A 214 -11.15 -22.12 -0.21
CA LEU A 214 -10.19 -23.02 0.41
C LEU A 214 -10.30 -22.91 1.92
N GLY A 215 -9.97 -24.01 2.61
CA GLY A 215 -9.99 -24.06 4.06
C GLY A 215 -8.88 -24.93 4.63
N ALA A 216 -8.29 -24.51 5.74
CA ALA A 216 -7.27 -25.29 6.43
C ALA A 216 -7.31 -25.11 7.93
N SER A 217 -6.84 -26.10 8.69
CA SER A 217 -6.65 -25.98 10.14
C SER A 217 -5.23 -25.54 10.51
N ALA A 218 -5.06 -25.03 11.72
CA ALA A 218 -3.75 -24.67 12.26
C ALA A 218 -2.81 -25.87 12.41
N SER A 219 -3.33 -27.10 12.40
CA SER A 219 -2.51 -28.33 12.37
C SER A 219 -1.96 -28.65 10.97
N GLY A 220 -2.50 -28.02 9.93
CA GLY A 220 -2.17 -28.26 8.52
C GLY A 220 -3.07 -29.29 7.85
N GLU A 221 -4.25 -29.54 8.41
CA GLU A 221 -5.33 -30.29 7.73
C GLU A 221 -5.99 -29.42 6.68
N LYS A 222 -6.41 -30.01 5.56
CA LYS A 222 -7.03 -29.32 4.44
C LYS A 222 -8.51 -29.66 4.35
N LEU A 223 -9.34 -28.64 4.16
CA LEU A 223 -10.73 -28.80 3.80
C LEU A 223 -10.84 -29.11 2.30
N PRO A 224 -11.80 -29.93 1.87
CA PRO A 224 -12.14 -30.04 0.46
C PRO A 224 -12.51 -28.68 -0.13
N PRO A 225 -11.98 -28.31 -1.31
CA PRO A 225 -12.33 -27.05 -1.96
C PRO A 225 -13.81 -26.98 -2.32
N LEU A 226 -14.35 -25.77 -2.31
CA LEU A 226 -15.61 -25.47 -3.01
C LEU A 226 -15.30 -24.68 -4.27
N ILE A 227 -15.72 -25.21 -5.42
CA ILE A 227 -15.56 -24.56 -6.72
C ILE A 227 -16.90 -23.96 -7.14
N VAL A 228 -16.94 -22.64 -7.31
CA VAL A 228 -18.12 -21.88 -7.72
C VAL A 228 -17.94 -21.44 -9.17
N TYR A 229 -18.68 -22.08 -10.06
CA TYR A 229 -18.69 -21.75 -11.48
C TYR A 229 -19.69 -20.66 -11.80
N LYS A 230 -19.38 -19.85 -12.82
CA LYS A 230 -20.39 -19.04 -13.49
C LYS A 230 -21.36 -19.96 -14.26
N GLY A 231 -22.65 -19.87 -13.93
CA GLY A 231 -23.71 -20.68 -14.52
C GLY A 231 -25.00 -20.70 -13.69
N LYS A 232 -26.06 -21.31 -14.23
CA LYS A 232 -27.33 -21.49 -13.51
C LYS A 232 -27.38 -22.81 -12.71
N ASN A 233 -26.84 -23.87 -13.30
CA ASN A 233 -26.82 -25.22 -12.74
C ASN A 233 -25.42 -25.79 -12.82
N VAL A 234 -25.09 -26.72 -11.92
CA VAL A 234 -23.89 -27.56 -12.05
C VAL A 234 -24.25 -28.77 -12.92
N TRP A 235 -23.43 -29.06 -13.92
CA TRP A 235 -23.59 -30.21 -14.81
C TRP A 235 -22.54 -31.26 -14.47
N GLU A 236 -22.82 -32.53 -14.78
CA GLU A 236 -21.88 -33.64 -14.55
C GLU A 236 -20.52 -33.39 -15.22
N THR A 237 -20.53 -32.81 -16.42
CA THR A 237 -19.32 -32.42 -17.16
C THR A 237 -18.53 -31.26 -16.53
N TRP A 238 -18.90 -30.79 -15.35
CA TRP A 238 -18.19 -29.74 -14.61
C TRP A 238 -17.48 -30.27 -13.36
N THR A 239 -17.72 -31.53 -13.01
CA THR A 239 -17.08 -32.22 -11.88
C THR A 239 -15.98 -33.14 -12.39
N SER A 240 -15.06 -33.54 -11.52
CA SER A 240 -14.04 -34.53 -11.86
C SER A 240 -13.88 -35.53 -10.73
N ALA A 241 -13.87 -36.81 -11.08
CA ALA A 241 -13.56 -37.90 -10.15
C ALA A 241 -12.10 -37.85 -9.67
N GLU A 242 -11.22 -37.22 -10.44
CA GLU A 242 -9.80 -37.01 -10.12
C GLU A 242 -9.54 -35.68 -9.39
N ALA A 243 -10.59 -34.93 -9.03
CA ALA A 243 -10.44 -33.75 -8.18
C ALA A 243 -10.05 -34.12 -6.74
N TYR A 244 -9.80 -33.12 -5.90
CA TYR A 244 -9.51 -33.35 -4.50
C TYR A 244 -10.71 -34.07 -3.82
N PRO A 245 -10.48 -35.13 -3.01
CA PRO A 245 -11.56 -35.88 -2.39
C PRO A 245 -12.54 -34.99 -1.61
N GLY A 246 -13.84 -35.16 -1.86
CA GLY A 246 -14.89 -34.37 -1.22
C GLY A 246 -15.07 -32.95 -1.78
N THR A 247 -14.46 -32.60 -2.92
CA THR A 247 -14.65 -31.29 -3.57
C THR A 247 -16.14 -31.01 -3.80
N SER A 248 -16.57 -29.83 -3.35
CA SER A 248 -17.93 -29.34 -3.53
C SER A 248 -18.03 -28.45 -4.77
N TYR A 249 -19.16 -28.50 -5.46
CA TYR A 249 -19.39 -27.72 -6.68
C TYR A 249 -20.67 -26.91 -6.56
N ALA A 250 -20.61 -25.65 -6.98
CA ALA A 250 -21.75 -24.76 -7.05
C ALA A 250 -21.74 -23.96 -8.37
N ALA A 251 -22.91 -23.44 -8.73
CA ALA A 251 -23.06 -22.55 -9.88
C ALA A 251 -23.84 -21.30 -9.45
N THR A 252 -23.29 -20.12 -9.72
CA THR A 252 -23.96 -18.83 -9.50
C THR A 252 -23.93 -18.01 -10.78
N LYS A 253 -24.93 -17.12 -10.95
CA LYS A 253 -25.10 -16.36 -12.21
C LYS A 253 -23.84 -15.61 -12.63
N ASN A 254 -23.13 -15.06 -11.65
CA ASN A 254 -21.92 -14.27 -11.87
C ASN A 254 -20.62 -15.02 -11.52
N GLY A 255 -20.69 -16.23 -10.97
CA GLY A 255 -19.52 -17.00 -10.52
C GLY A 255 -18.89 -16.48 -9.23
N TRP A 256 -19.58 -15.61 -8.48
CA TRP A 256 -19.18 -15.15 -7.15
C TRP A 256 -19.82 -16.03 -6.07
N MET A 257 -19.28 -15.99 -4.86
CA MET A 257 -19.94 -16.58 -3.71
C MET A 257 -21.26 -15.86 -3.43
N GLU A 258 -22.28 -16.63 -3.11
CA GLU A 258 -23.58 -16.17 -2.62
C GLU A 258 -23.83 -16.81 -1.25
N THR A 259 -24.66 -16.19 -0.42
CA THR A 259 -24.88 -16.62 0.98
C THR A 259 -25.40 -18.06 1.05
N GLU A 260 -26.32 -18.42 0.17
CA GLU A 260 -26.95 -19.74 0.10
C GLU A 260 -25.94 -20.84 -0.27
N VAL A 261 -24.97 -20.50 -1.13
CA VAL A 261 -23.89 -21.41 -1.53
C VAL A 261 -22.97 -21.68 -0.34
N PHE A 262 -22.58 -20.63 0.37
CA PHE A 262 -21.74 -20.76 1.56
C PHE A 262 -22.48 -21.48 2.70
N GLU A 263 -23.77 -21.21 2.93
CA GLU A 263 -24.61 -21.94 3.89
C GLU A 263 -24.68 -23.45 3.58
N SER A 264 -24.89 -23.80 2.31
CA SER A 264 -24.91 -25.19 1.86
C SER A 264 -23.56 -25.86 2.09
N PHE A 265 -22.46 -25.18 1.76
CA PHE A 265 -21.10 -25.68 2.01
C PHE A 265 -20.81 -25.87 3.50
N PHE A 266 -21.18 -24.90 4.33
CA PHE A 266 -21.02 -24.97 5.77
C PHE A 266 -21.71 -26.21 6.33
N LYS A 267 -22.99 -26.42 5.98
CA LYS A 267 -23.79 -27.55 6.45
C LYS A 267 -23.34 -28.91 5.92
N LYS A 268 -23.05 -29.00 4.62
CA LYS A 268 -22.81 -30.28 3.94
C LYS A 268 -21.35 -30.71 3.90
N THR A 269 -20.40 -29.77 3.99
CA THR A 269 -18.97 -30.05 3.87
C THR A 269 -18.23 -29.73 5.15
N PHE A 270 -18.40 -28.53 5.72
CA PHE A 270 -17.62 -28.12 6.89
C PHE A 270 -18.06 -28.85 8.17
N LEU A 271 -19.36 -28.83 8.50
CA LEU A 271 -19.87 -29.44 9.74
C LEU A 271 -19.49 -30.92 9.89
N PRO A 272 -19.65 -31.80 8.88
CA PRO A 272 -19.28 -33.21 9.02
C PRO A 272 -17.78 -33.42 9.31
N ILE A 273 -16.91 -32.55 8.79
CA ILE A 273 -15.45 -32.68 8.92
C ILE A 273 -14.96 -32.26 10.31
N VAL A 274 -15.67 -31.33 10.96
CA VAL A 274 -15.25 -30.75 12.24
C VAL A 274 -16.06 -31.26 13.43
N LYS A 275 -17.10 -32.07 13.20
CA LYS A 275 -18.01 -32.59 14.24
C LYS A 275 -17.29 -33.21 15.43
N ASP A 276 -16.27 -34.04 15.17
CA ASP A 276 -15.52 -34.75 16.22
C ASP A 276 -14.39 -33.91 16.83
N LYS A 277 -14.25 -32.65 16.41
CA LYS A 277 -13.16 -31.73 16.83
C LYS A 277 -13.67 -30.58 17.70
N CYS A 278 -14.97 -30.53 18.00
CA CYS A 278 -15.59 -29.45 18.76
C CYS A 278 -15.07 -29.39 20.23
N PRO A 279 -14.97 -28.19 20.83
CA PRO A 279 -15.26 -26.87 20.27
C PRO A 279 -14.30 -26.49 19.13
N VAL A 280 -14.80 -25.76 18.13
CA VAL A 280 -14.02 -25.31 16.97
C VAL A 280 -14.06 -23.80 16.86
N LEU A 281 -12.90 -23.20 16.56
CA LEU A 281 -12.77 -21.80 16.19
C LEU A 281 -12.62 -21.69 14.68
N LEU A 282 -13.58 -21.03 14.02
CA LEU A 282 -13.59 -20.79 12.59
C LEU A 282 -13.29 -19.31 12.31
N ILE A 283 -12.23 -19.03 11.56
CA ILE A 283 -11.73 -17.69 11.25
C ILE A 283 -11.83 -17.43 9.75
N TYR A 284 -12.46 -16.33 9.36
CA TYR A 284 -12.50 -15.90 7.95
C TYR A 284 -12.82 -14.40 7.84
N ASP A 285 -12.80 -13.86 6.62
CA ASP A 285 -13.02 -12.43 6.39
C ASP A 285 -14.50 -12.00 6.57
N GLY A 286 -14.71 -10.72 6.84
CA GLY A 286 -16.06 -10.19 7.08
C GLY A 286 -16.90 -9.98 5.82
N HIS A 287 -16.68 -10.70 4.71
CA HIS A 287 -17.46 -10.48 3.49
C HIS A 287 -18.95 -10.74 3.73
N SER A 288 -19.83 -9.90 3.16
CA SER A 288 -21.26 -9.87 3.48
C SER A 288 -21.99 -11.19 3.19
N THR A 289 -21.46 -12.02 2.30
CA THR A 289 -22.00 -13.35 1.95
C THR A 289 -21.78 -14.39 3.05
N HIS A 290 -20.90 -14.14 4.01
CA HIS A 290 -20.61 -15.06 5.11
C HIS A 290 -21.34 -14.69 6.42
N VAL A 291 -22.32 -13.78 6.34
CA VAL A 291 -23.03 -13.20 7.50
C VAL A 291 -24.54 -13.49 7.41
N GLY A 292 -24.89 -14.75 7.18
CA GLY A 292 -26.26 -15.24 7.31
C GLY A 292 -26.57 -15.63 8.75
N LEU A 293 -27.77 -15.27 9.26
CA LEU A 293 -28.24 -15.69 10.59
C LEU A 293 -28.24 -17.21 10.74
N ASN A 294 -28.62 -17.92 9.67
CA ASN A 294 -28.62 -19.38 9.63
C ASN A 294 -27.23 -19.98 9.92
N ILE A 295 -26.16 -19.38 9.39
CA ILE A 295 -24.79 -19.86 9.62
C ILE A 295 -24.44 -19.73 11.11
N ILE A 296 -24.79 -18.60 11.72
CA ILE A 296 -24.51 -18.33 13.13
C ILE A 296 -25.28 -19.30 14.03
N GLU A 297 -26.55 -19.55 13.73
CA GLU A 297 -27.37 -20.50 14.48
C GLU A 297 -26.84 -21.93 14.39
N GLU A 298 -26.47 -22.38 13.18
CA GLU A 298 -25.92 -23.71 12.98
C GLU A 298 -24.53 -23.87 13.60
N ALA A 299 -23.67 -22.85 13.49
CA ALA A 299 -22.38 -22.81 14.17
C ALA A 299 -22.56 -22.93 15.69
N ARG A 300 -23.50 -22.18 16.26
CA ARG A 300 -23.83 -22.24 17.69
C ARG A 300 -24.31 -23.62 18.11
N LYS A 301 -25.24 -24.25 17.35
CA LYS A 301 -25.72 -25.62 17.62
C LYS A 301 -24.58 -26.64 17.58
N ALA A 302 -23.61 -26.46 16.70
CA ALA A 302 -22.46 -27.34 16.53
C ALA A 302 -21.27 -27.03 17.45
N ASN A 303 -21.38 -26.08 18.38
CA ASN A 303 -20.28 -25.61 19.24
C ASN A 303 -19.07 -25.07 18.43
N ILE A 304 -19.38 -24.30 17.40
CA ILE A 304 -18.42 -23.62 16.53
C ILE A 304 -18.52 -22.12 16.79
N THR A 305 -17.40 -21.53 17.21
CA THR A 305 -17.29 -20.07 17.36
C THR A 305 -16.68 -19.49 16.10
N ILE A 306 -17.36 -18.49 15.52
CA ILE A 306 -16.88 -17.77 14.34
C ILE A 306 -16.21 -16.48 14.79
N LEU A 307 -14.97 -16.28 14.38
CA LEU A 307 -14.21 -15.06 14.63
C LEU A 307 -13.84 -14.40 13.31
N LYS A 308 -14.31 -13.17 13.10
CA LYS A 308 -14.02 -12.44 11.86
C LYS A 308 -12.69 -11.73 11.94
N LEU A 309 -11.96 -11.74 10.83
CA LEU A 309 -10.79 -10.89 10.66
C LEU A 309 -11.20 -9.41 10.56
N PRO A 310 -10.40 -8.48 11.10
CA PRO A 310 -10.67 -7.05 10.92
C PRO A 310 -10.66 -6.66 9.44
N PRO A 311 -11.51 -5.72 9.00
CA PRO A 311 -11.60 -5.33 7.60
C PRO A 311 -10.26 -4.89 7.01
N HIS A 312 -9.97 -5.28 5.77
CA HIS A 312 -8.75 -4.93 5.01
C HIS A 312 -7.43 -5.39 5.64
N THR A 313 -7.45 -6.40 6.52
CA THR A 313 -6.23 -6.94 7.17
C THR A 313 -5.74 -8.26 6.58
N SER A 314 -6.30 -8.76 5.47
CA SER A 314 -5.97 -10.10 4.94
C SER A 314 -4.47 -10.32 4.71
N HIS A 315 -3.78 -9.31 4.17
CA HIS A 315 -2.32 -9.35 3.98
C HIS A 315 -1.46 -9.50 5.26
N VAL A 316 -2.06 -9.36 6.45
CA VAL A 316 -1.40 -9.41 7.76
C VAL A 316 -1.97 -10.52 8.64
N LEU A 317 -3.29 -10.73 8.62
CA LEU A 317 -3.99 -11.63 9.55
C LEU A 317 -4.65 -12.84 8.89
N GLN A 318 -4.67 -12.99 7.56
CA GLN A 318 -5.31 -14.12 6.87
C GLN A 318 -4.28 -15.21 6.53
N PRO A 319 -4.22 -16.35 7.26
CA PRO A 319 -3.21 -17.40 7.07
C PRO A 319 -3.05 -17.87 5.63
N LEU A 320 -4.17 -18.12 4.95
CA LEU A 320 -4.19 -18.61 3.58
C LEU A 320 -3.60 -17.57 2.61
N ASP A 321 -3.93 -16.30 2.75
CA ASP A 321 -3.37 -15.21 1.92
C ASP A 321 -1.85 -15.03 2.14
N ILE A 322 -1.40 -15.12 3.39
CA ILE A 322 0.00 -14.89 3.77
C ILE A 322 0.93 -15.99 3.22
N ALA A 323 0.50 -17.25 3.27
CA ALA A 323 1.39 -18.38 2.99
C ALA A 323 0.97 -19.25 1.80
N VAL A 324 -0.32 -19.34 1.47
CA VAL A 324 -0.86 -20.38 0.59
C VAL A 324 -1.26 -19.84 -0.78
N MET A 325 -1.96 -18.72 -0.83
CA MET A 325 -2.57 -18.22 -2.07
C MET A 325 -1.54 -17.92 -3.17
N LYS A 326 -0.37 -17.40 -2.80
CA LYS A 326 0.72 -17.17 -3.76
C LYS A 326 1.28 -18.47 -4.36
N PRO A 327 1.83 -19.42 -3.58
CA PRO A 327 2.36 -20.67 -4.15
C PRO A 327 1.28 -21.50 -4.84
N PHE A 328 0.04 -21.44 -4.37
CA PHE A 328 -1.09 -22.07 -5.05
C PHE A 328 -1.30 -21.50 -6.45
N LYS A 329 -1.35 -20.17 -6.60
CA LYS A 329 -1.48 -19.51 -7.91
C LYS A 329 -0.28 -19.74 -8.82
N ASP A 330 0.93 -19.76 -8.27
CA ASP A 330 2.14 -19.99 -9.06
C ASP A 330 2.18 -21.43 -9.62
N ARG A 331 1.72 -22.43 -8.86
CA ARG A 331 1.56 -23.82 -9.33
C ARG A 331 0.42 -23.98 -10.33
N TRP A 332 -0.72 -23.32 -10.07
CA TRP A 332 -1.83 -23.24 -11.02
C TRP A 332 -1.38 -22.69 -12.38
N ASP A 333 -0.69 -21.55 -12.38
CA ASP A 333 -0.22 -20.90 -13.60
C ASP A 333 0.71 -21.83 -14.41
N ALA A 334 1.58 -22.59 -13.73
CA ALA A 334 2.47 -23.55 -14.38
C ALA A 334 1.70 -24.71 -15.06
N LEU A 335 0.72 -25.30 -14.38
CA LEU A 335 -0.11 -26.37 -14.94
C LEU A 335 -1.00 -25.87 -16.07
N LEU A 336 -1.58 -24.67 -15.91
CA LEU A 336 -2.39 -24.04 -16.95
C LEU A 336 -1.57 -23.81 -18.23
N VAL A 337 -0.32 -23.35 -18.11
CA VAL A 337 0.60 -23.20 -19.26
C VAL A 337 0.87 -24.53 -19.94
N GLN A 338 1.13 -25.59 -19.16
CA GLN A 338 1.39 -26.92 -19.70
C GLN A 338 0.17 -27.44 -20.46
N TRP A 339 -1.01 -27.31 -19.87
CA TRP A 339 -2.26 -27.72 -20.50
C TRP A 339 -2.52 -26.96 -21.81
N GLN A 340 -2.35 -25.63 -21.82
CA GLN A 340 -2.54 -24.81 -23.02
C GLN A 340 -1.57 -25.14 -24.16
N ARG A 341 -0.34 -25.58 -23.84
CA ARG A 341 0.64 -26.00 -24.86
C ARG A 341 0.22 -27.29 -25.56
N LEU A 342 -0.49 -28.17 -24.86
CA LEU A 342 -1.02 -29.43 -25.41
C LEU A 342 -2.37 -29.25 -26.09
N ASN A 343 -3.13 -28.20 -25.74
CA ASN A 343 -4.50 -27.95 -26.18
C ASN A 343 -4.64 -26.55 -26.81
N ILE A 344 -3.87 -26.31 -27.88
CA ILE A 344 -3.80 -25.00 -28.53
C ILE A 344 -5.17 -24.61 -29.09
N GLY A 345 -5.65 -23.43 -28.73
CA GLY A 345 -6.94 -22.90 -29.19
C GLY A 345 -8.17 -23.48 -28.47
N SER A 346 -8.00 -24.44 -27.58
CA SER A 346 -9.10 -25.04 -26.83
C SER A 346 -9.37 -24.31 -25.51
N VAL A 347 -10.65 -24.15 -25.18
CA VAL A 347 -11.08 -23.61 -23.88
C VAL A 347 -10.95 -24.72 -22.84
N MET A 348 -10.30 -24.42 -21.70
CA MET A 348 -10.18 -25.38 -20.60
C MET A 348 -11.56 -25.84 -20.09
N PRO A 349 -11.87 -27.15 -20.20
CA PRO A 349 -13.09 -27.72 -19.65
C PRO A 349 -13.16 -27.52 -18.12
N LYS A 350 -14.39 -27.46 -17.57
CA LYS A 350 -14.59 -27.31 -16.13
C LYS A 350 -14.16 -28.56 -15.35
N THR A 351 -14.36 -29.77 -15.92
CA THR A 351 -13.79 -31.02 -15.40
C THR A 351 -12.28 -30.91 -15.19
N GLU A 352 -11.56 -30.44 -16.21
CA GLU A 352 -10.11 -30.30 -16.18
C GLU A 352 -9.66 -29.22 -15.19
N PHE A 353 -10.40 -28.11 -15.12
CA PHE A 353 -10.18 -27.09 -14.09
C PHE A 353 -10.26 -27.69 -12.68
N ALA A 354 -11.31 -28.46 -12.38
CA ALA A 354 -11.50 -29.11 -11.08
C ALA A 354 -10.37 -30.09 -10.75
N ARG A 355 -9.96 -30.90 -11.74
CA ARG A 355 -8.85 -31.84 -11.63
C ARG A 355 -7.54 -31.12 -11.26
N LEU A 356 -7.18 -30.08 -12.01
CA LEU A 356 -5.95 -29.32 -11.79
C LEU A 356 -5.96 -28.55 -10.47
N ILE A 357 -7.08 -27.94 -10.07
CA ILE A 357 -7.23 -27.30 -8.75
C ILE A 357 -7.02 -28.34 -7.64
N GLY A 358 -7.63 -29.51 -7.78
CA GLY A 358 -7.47 -30.60 -6.84
C GLY A 358 -6.01 -31.07 -6.70
N GLN A 359 -5.33 -31.23 -7.83
CA GLN A 359 -3.90 -31.58 -7.88
C GLN A 359 -3.03 -30.53 -7.18
N VAL A 360 -3.25 -29.23 -7.44
CA VAL A 360 -2.50 -28.15 -6.78
C VAL A 360 -2.74 -28.19 -5.27
N TRP A 361 -4.01 -28.34 -4.85
CA TRP A 361 -4.38 -28.36 -3.44
C TRP A 361 -3.80 -29.54 -2.68
N ALA A 362 -3.87 -30.73 -3.27
CA ALA A 362 -3.23 -31.94 -2.75
C ALA A 362 -1.72 -31.73 -2.54
N GLY A 363 -1.05 -31.06 -3.49
CA GLY A 363 0.40 -30.81 -3.43
C GLY A 363 0.86 -29.75 -2.42
N ILE A 364 -0.01 -28.90 -1.86
CA ILE A 364 0.41 -27.90 -0.86
C ILE A 364 0.86 -28.61 0.42
N ASP A 365 2.06 -28.33 0.92
CA ASP A 365 2.57 -28.96 2.13
C ASP A 365 1.83 -28.43 3.38
N SER A 366 1.45 -29.33 4.29
CA SER A 366 0.85 -28.97 5.59
C SER A 366 1.71 -28.02 6.42
N GLN A 367 3.04 -28.04 6.26
CA GLN A 367 3.95 -27.08 6.89
C GLN A 367 3.74 -25.65 6.39
N VAL A 368 3.35 -25.45 5.12
CA VAL A 368 3.00 -24.13 4.58
C VAL A 368 1.76 -23.60 5.29
N LEU A 369 0.77 -24.46 5.52
CA LEU A 369 -0.45 -24.12 6.25
C LEU A 369 -0.12 -23.70 7.69
N ARG A 370 0.61 -24.54 8.44
CA ARG A 370 1.07 -24.23 9.81
C ARG A 370 1.84 -22.91 9.89
N ASN A 371 2.75 -22.69 8.95
CA ASN A 371 3.52 -21.45 8.86
C ASN A 371 2.63 -20.23 8.58
N GLY A 372 1.54 -20.38 7.83
CA GLY A 372 0.55 -19.33 7.61
C GLY A 372 -0.11 -18.89 8.91
N PHE A 373 -0.58 -19.84 9.73
CA PHE A 373 -1.17 -19.55 11.04
C PHE A 373 -0.17 -18.91 12.01
N ARG A 374 1.06 -19.41 12.02
CA ARG A 374 2.15 -18.83 12.83
C ARG A 374 2.45 -17.39 12.44
N LYS A 375 2.61 -17.10 11.14
CA LYS A 375 2.91 -15.74 10.64
C LYS A 375 1.75 -14.76 10.81
N ALA A 376 0.51 -15.25 10.83
CA ALA A 376 -0.66 -14.44 11.16
C ALA A 376 -0.75 -14.16 12.67
N GLY A 377 0.11 -14.78 13.50
CA GLY A 377 0.03 -14.70 14.95
C GLY A 377 -1.16 -15.45 15.55
N ILE A 378 -1.82 -16.34 14.81
CA ILE A 378 -3.07 -17.00 15.24
C ILE A 378 -2.78 -18.27 16.06
N HIS A 379 -1.82 -19.08 15.63
CA HIS A 379 -1.44 -20.30 16.37
C HIS A 379 0.07 -20.58 16.25
N PRO A 380 0.83 -20.54 17.36
CA PRO A 380 0.41 -20.03 18.68
C PRO A 380 0.00 -18.55 18.60
N VAL A 381 -0.84 -18.10 19.53
CA VAL A 381 -1.25 -16.69 19.59
C VAL A 381 -0.03 -15.85 19.89
N ASN A 382 0.35 -14.96 18.97
CA ASN A 382 1.48 -14.06 19.15
C ASN A 382 1.27 -12.75 18.37
N ARG A 383 0.92 -11.68 19.09
CA ARG A 383 0.73 -10.35 18.50
C ARG A 383 2.03 -9.71 17.98
N GLU A 384 3.20 -10.17 18.43
CA GLU A 384 4.52 -9.65 18.03
C GLU A 384 4.94 -10.13 16.63
N GLU A 385 4.28 -11.13 16.06
CA GLU A 385 4.49 -11.53 14.66
C GLU A 385 4.14 -10.39 13.69
N ILE A 386 3.28 -9.47 14.11
CA ILE A 386 2.94 -8.28 13.33
C ILE A 386 4.00 -7.20 13.57
N ASN A 387 4.90 -7.06 12.60
CA ASN A 387 6.03 -6.13 12.70
C ASN A 387 5.55 -4.68 12.87
N GLU A 388 6.00 -4.01 13.93
CA GLU A 388 5.59 -2.65 14.25
C GLU A 388 5.91 -1.61 13.16
N ASN A 389 6.89 -1.88 12.30
CA ASN A 389 7.21 -1.02 11.16
C ASN A 389 6.08 -0.96 10.13
N GLN A 390 5.11 -1.88 10.20
CA GLN A 390 3.90 -1.85 9.39
C GLN A 390 2.86 -0.85 9.92
N PHE A 391 2.92 -0.48 11.20
CA PHE A 391 2.02 0.50 11.79
C PHE A 391 2.41 1.93 11.45
N ASP A 392 1.43 2.83 11.47
CA ASP A 392 1.70 4.26 11.51
C ASP A 392 2.38 4.63 12.84
N SER A 393 3.55 5.26 12.75
CA SER A 393 4.38 5.58 13.93
C SER A 393 3.68 6.51 14.93
N LEU A 394 2.78 7.39 14.49
CA LEU A 394 2.00 8.25 15.39
C LEU A 394 0.93 7.44 16.11
N LYS A 395 0.21 6.58 15.37
CA LYS A 395 -0.81 5.70 15.95
C LYS A 395 -0.22 4.71 16.96
N LEU A 396 0.95 4.16 16.66
CA LEU A 396 1.65 3.26 17.58
C LEU A 396 2.05 3.96 18.88
N LYS A 397 2.56 5.20 18.80
CA LYS A 397 2.83 6.01 20.00
C LYS A 397 1.57 6.27 20.82
N HIS A 398 0.47 6.61 20.17
CA HIS A 398 -0.82 6.84 20.83
C HIS A 398 -1.34 5.56 21.50
N TRP A 399 -1.22 4.41 20.82
CA TRP A 399 -1.62 3.13 21.37
C TRP A 399 -0.79 2.75 22.59
N ARG A 400 0.54 2.93 22.55
CA ARG A 400 1.41 2.68 23.72
C ARG A 400 1.07 3.56 24.92
N ALA A 401 0.78 4.84 24.68
CA ALA A 401 0.32 5.74 25.73
C ALA A 401 -1.01 5.26 26.34
N TYR A 402 -1.94 4.81 25.49
CA TYR A 402 -3.21 4.24 25.92
C TYR A 402 -3.03 2.93 26.72
N GLU A 403 -2.21 2.00 26.24
CA GLU A 403 -1.90 0.73 26.92
C GLU A 403 -1.29 0.99 28.31
N SER A 404 -0.34 1.92 28.39
CA SER A 404 0.27 2.33 29.66
C SER A 404 -0.76 2.88 30.66
N THR A 405 -1.81 3.56 30.19
CA THR A 405 -2.90 4.04 31.08
C THR A 405 -3.91 2.95 31.44
N ARG A 406 -4.07 1.93 30.57
CA ARG A 406 -4.99 0.81 30.79
C ARG A 406 -4.51 -0.10 31.93
N ASP A 407 -3.21 -0.37 32.01
CA ASP A 407 -2.62 -1.15 33.11
C ASP A 407 -2.73 -0.43 34.47
N VAL A 408 -2.65 0.89 34.49
CA VAL A 408 -2.80 1.69 35.72
C VAL A 408 -4.27 1.71 36.20
N SER A 409 -5.24 1.76 35.28
CA SER A 409 -6.67 1.79 35.62
C SER A 409 -7.23 0.47 36.18
N HIS A 410 -6.50 -0.64 36.07
CA HIS A 410 -6.87 -1.90 36.74
C HIS A 410 -6.47 -1.96 38.22
N MET A 411 -5.70 -0.97 38.72
CA MET A 411 -5.43 -0.82 40.16
C MET A 411 -6.39 0.16 40.87
N ASP A 412 -7.10 1.02 40.12
CA ASP A 412 -8.05 1.99 40.67
C ASP A 412 -9.44 1.79 40.03
N GLN A 413 -10.15 0.72 40.42
CA GLN A 413 -11.60 0.67 40.25
C GLN A 413 -12.28 1.23 41.51
N ASP A 414 -12.18 2.54 41.70
CA ASP A 414 -13.22 3.31 42.35
C ASP A 414 -13.13 4.78 41.91
N ILE A 415 -14.17 5.24 41.20
CA ILE A 415 -14.72 6.61 41.13
C ILE A 415 -15.30 6.92 39.73
N LYS A 416 -16.56 7.31 39.80
CA LYS A 416 -17.59 7.57 38.80
C LYS A 416 -17.29 8.68 37.75
N LYS A 417 -17.82 8.42 36.54
CA LYS A 417 -18.58 9.29 35.61
C LYS A 417 -17.90 10.35 34.69
N THR A 418 -18.21 10.12 33.41
CA THR A 418 -18.55 11.02 32.27
C THR A 418 -17.50 11.52 31.25
N PRO A 419 -17.80 11.43 29.93
CA PRO A 419 -16.88 11.77 28.84
C PRO A 419 -17.13 13.19 28.31
N LYS A 420 -16.37 14.17 28.83
CA LYS A 420 -16.27 15.53 28.24
C LYS A 420 -14.83 16.03 28.07
N SER A 421 -13.82 15.24 28.43
CA SER A 421 -12.42 15.67 28.39
C SER A 421 -11.77 15.53 27.00
N LEU A 422 -12.23 14.60 26.16
CA LEU A 422 -11.58 14.30 24.88
C LEU A 422 -11.68 15.43 23.85
N LEU A 423 -12.84 16.09 23.71
CA LEU A 423 -13.02 17.21 22.78
C LEU A 423 -12.19 18.44 23.19
N THR A 424 -12.13 18.72 24.49
CA THR A 424 -11.39 19.85 25.06
C THR A 424 -9.88 19.67 24.96
N LEU A 425 -9.38 18.43 25.06
CA LEU A 425 -7.96 18.11 24.90
C LEU A 425 -7.51 18.18 23.44
N THR A 426 -8.34 17.73 22.50
CA THR A 426 -8.06 17.90 21.06
C THR A 426 -8.10 19.36 20.61
N LEU A 427 -9.00 20.19 21.12
CA LEU A 427 -9.08 21.61 20.75
C LEU A 427 -7.89 22.42 21.31
N LYS A 428 -7.40 22.11 22.52
CA LYS A 428 -6.17 22.70 23.06
C LYS A 428 -4.94 22.34 22.21
N PHE A 429 -4.85 21.08 21.76
CA PHE A 429 -3.74 20.62 20.92
C PHE A 429 -3.71 21.28 19.53
N PHE A 430 -4.88 21.52 18.92
CA PHE A 430 -4.95 22.25 17.64
C PHE A 430 -4.56 23.73 17.78
N ASN A 431 -4.91 24.39 18.90
CA ASN A 431 -4.48 25.77 19.17
C ASN A 431 -2.98 25.87 19.50
N ASP A 432 -2.39 24.90 20.20
CA ASP A 432 -0.95 24.89 20.52
C ASP A 432 -0.06 24.66 19.30
N ILE A 433 -0.55 23.95 18.27
CA ILE A 433 0.17 23.77 16.99
C ILE A 433 0.09 25.02 16.12
N ALA A 434 -1.02 25.75 16.13
CA ALA A 434 -1.21 26.95 15.31
C ALA A 434 -0.36 28.15 15.80
N ILE A 435 0.00 28.19 17.09
CA ILE A 435 0.72 29.33 17.70
C ILE A 435 2.25 29.11 17.74
N ARG A 436 2.76 27.89 17.53
CA ARG A 436 4.21 27.58 17.66
C ARG A 436 5.02 27.58 16.36
N GLN A 437 4.49 28.07 15.23
CA GLN A 437 5.23 28.16 13.95
C GLN A 437 5.24 29.57 13.31
N ILE A 438 5.54 30.60 14.09
CA ILE A 438 6.10 31.85 13.55
C ILE A 438 7.39 32.15 14.33
N PRO A 439 8.59 32.04 13.72
CA PRO A 439 9.80 32.54 14.34
C PRO A 439 9.84 34.06 14.18
N THR A 440 9.54 34.78 15.26
CA THR A 440 9.93 36.18 15.44
C THR A 440 11.43 36.21 15.75
N ILE A 441 12.28 36.18 14.72
CA ILE A 441 13.67 36.65 14.79
C ILE A 441 13.95 37.45 13.51
N LEU A 442 13.40 38.67 13.50
CA LEU A 442 13.88 39.78 12.71
C LEU A 442 14.10 40.91 13.71
N GLU A 443 15.29 40.93 14.32
CA GLU A 443 16.03 42.17 14.55
C GLU A 443 17.39 41.88 15.21
N LYS A 444 18.42 42.50 14.63
CA LYS A 444 19.77 42.73 15.17
C LYS A 444 20.74 41.53 15.12
N THR A 445 21.22 41.27 13.91
CA THR A 445 22.66 41.33 13.58
C THR A 445 22.80 41.40 12.06
N ASN A 446 23.30 42.53 11.54
CA ASN A 446 23.67 42.70 10.13
C ASN A 446 24.82 41.77 9.77
N ILE A 447 24.51 40.59 9.24
CA ILE A 447 25.45 39.77 8.46
C ILE A 447 24.72 39.37 7.18
N SER A 448 25.24 39.86 6.05
CA SER A 448 24.79 39.58 4.69
C SER A 448 24.55 38.07 4.47
N MET A 449 23.28 37.66 4.35
CA MET A 449 22.89 36.26 4.13
C MET A 449 22.96 35.91 2.64
N ASN A 450 23.83 34.96 2.30
CA ASN A 450 23.72 34.16 1.07
C ASN A 450 22.67 33.06 1.30
N LEU A 451 21.44 33.27 0.86
CA LEU A 451 20.33 32.31 0.98
C LEU A 451 20.44 31.18 -0.06
N ASN A 452 21.15 30.10 0.30
CA ASN A 452 21.14 28.86 -0.48
C ASN A 452 19.96 27.96 -0.04
N ILE A 453 19.08 27.59 -0.98
CA ILE A 453 17.89 26.75 -0.79
C ILE A 453 18.27 25.27 -0.62
N THR A 454 17.65 24.59 0.33
CA THR A 454 17.94 23.18 0.67
C THR A 454 17.07 22.17 -0.09
N PHE A 455 17.47 20.88 -0.11
CA PHE A 455 16.68 19.82 -0.75
C PHE A 455 15.33 19.59 -0.03
N GLU A 456 15.30 19.78 1.28
CA GLU A 456 14.12 19.63 2.14
C GLU A 456 13.06 20.68 1.80
N GLU A 457 13.47 21.94 1.63
CA GLU A 457 12.60 23.04 1.21
C GLU A 457 12.02 22.81 -0.18
N LEU A 458 12.82 22.29 -1.12
CA LEU A 458 12.38 21.93 -2.46
C LEU A 458 11.32 20.82 -2.45
N LEU A 459 11.50 19.81 -1.60
CA LEU A 459 10.55 18.72 -1.44
C LEU A 459 9.24 19.20 -0.80
N LEU A 460 9.31 20.03 0.24
CA LEU A 460 8.13 20.62 0.89
C LEU A 460 7.33 21.52 -0.07
N GLN A 461 8.01 22.30 -0.93
CA GLN A 461 7.36 23.10 -1.96
C GLN A 461 6.60 22.23 -2.98
N LYS A 462 7.13 21.05 -3.34
CA LYS A 462 6.45 20.12 -4.25
C LYS A 462 5.24 19.45 -3.61
N LEU A 463 5.29 19.15 -2.30
CA LEU A 463 4.17 18.57 -1.55
C LEU A 463 3.01 19.57 -1.34
N LYS A 464 3.30 20.85 -1.08
CA LYS A 464 2.28 21.89 -0.83
C LYS A 464 1.45 22.29 -2.06
N ARG A 465 1.87 21.95 -3.27
CA ARG A 465 1.13 22.29 -4.51
C ARG A 465 -0.15 21.46 -4.74
N GLY A 466 -0.47 20.52 -3.85
CA GLY A 466 -1.57 19.56 -4.04
C GLY A 466 -2.96 19.94 -3.52
N ASP A 467 -3.14 21.06 -2.79
CA ASP A 467 -4.32 21.18 -1.90
C ASP A 467 -5.30 22.35 -2.16
N SER A 468 -5.37 22.89 -3.38
CA SER A 468 -6.32 23.98 -3.70
C SER A 468 -7.27 23.72 -4.88
N SER A 469 -7.61 22.45 -5.16
CA SER A 469 -8.77 22.17 -6.03
C SER A 469 -9.93 21.60 -5.22
N PRO A 470 -11.12 22.24 -5.22
CA PRO A 470 -12.30 21.67 -4.56
C PRO A 470 -12.63 20.32 -5.20
N LYS A 471 -12.73 19.26 -4.38
CA LYS A 471 -13.08 17.90 -4.84
C LYS A 471 -14.40 17.96 -5.62
N PRO A 472 -14.47 17.46 -6.87
CA PRO A 472 -15.71 17.50 -7.63
C PRO A 472 -16.76 16.61 -6.96
N ARG A 473 -17.94 17.17 -6.66
CA ARG A 473 -19.09 16.41 -6.15
C ARG A 473 -19.51 15.38 -7.21
N ARG A 474 -19.49 14.09 -6.88
CA ARG A 474 -20.01 13.03 -7.74
C ARG A 474 -21.53 13.17 -7.86
N ARG A 475 -22.06 13.23 -9.08
CA ARG A 475 -23.50 13.30 -9.37
C ARG A 475 -23.88 12.20 -10.36
N LYS A 476 -25.03 11.57 -10.12
CA LYS A 476 -25.54 10.45 -10.92
C LYS A 476 -26.23 11.01 -12.16
N VAL A 477 -25.82 10.56 -13.36
CA VAL A 477 -26.28 11.13 -14.65
C VAL A 477 -27.39 10.26 -15.30
N ALA A 478 -27.50 8.98 -14.91
CA ALA A 478 -28.58 8.10 -15.32
C ALA A 478 -28.80 6.97 -14.29
N PRO A 479 -30.02 6.39 -14.21
CA PRO A 479 -30.27 5.16 -13.48
C PRO A 479 -29.77 3.95 -14.30
N GLY A 480 -28.60 3.40 -13.93
CA GLY A 480 -28.19 2.06 -14.36
C GLY A 480 -28.18 1.84 -15.88
N ALA A 481 -28.95 0.87 -16.37
CA ALA A 481 -28.84 0.19 -17.67
C ALA A 481 -29.06 1.06 -18.94
N GLU A 482 -29.12 2.37 -18.82
CA GLU A 482 -29.29 3.30 -19.93
C GLU A 482 -27.91 3.66 -20.54
N VAL A 483 -27.71 3.40 -21.84
CA VAL A 483 -26.50 3.82 -22.55
C VAL A 483 -26.69 5.26 -23.02
N ILE A 484 -25.98 6.19 -22.39
CA ILE A 484 -26.01 7.62 -22.75
C ILE A 484 -24.73 8.03 -23.46
N THR A 485 -24.84 8.84 -24.51
CA THR A 485 -23.67 9.38 -25.22
C THR A 485 -23.15 10.65 -24.54
N HIS A 486 -21.92 11.07 -24.87
CA HIS A 486 -21.34 12.29 -24.33
C HIS A 486 -22.16 13.55 -24.66
N LYS A 487 -22.85 13.58 -25.81
CA LYS A 487 -23.74 14.68 -26.19
C LYS A 487 -24.98 14.73 -25.30
N ASP A 488 -25.56 13.57 -24.98
CA ASP A 488 -26.73 13.46 -24.09
C ASP A 488 -26.41 13.92 -22.67
N VAL A 489 -25.20 13.63 -22.18
CA VAL A 489 -24.71 14.11 -20.88
C VAL A 489 -24.62 15.64 -20.83
N LEU A 490 -24.14 16.27 -21.91
CA LEU A 490 -24.04 17.73 -21.98
C LEU A 490 -25.41 18.40 -22.07
N GLN A 491 -26.35 17.79 -22.77
CA GLN A 491 -27.71 18.30 -22.90
C GLN A 491 -28.48 18.22 -21.58
N LYS A 492 -28.44 17.07 -20.88
CA LYS A 492 -29.03 16.92 -19.54
C LYS A 492 -28.44 17.93 -18.54
N LYS A 493 -27.13 18.23 -18.62
CA LYS A 493 -26.51 19.29 -17.81
C LYS A 493 -27.09 20.68 -18.08
N ARG A 494 -27.34 21.04 -19.35
CA ARG A 494 -27.94 22.34 -19.71
C ARG A 494 -29.38 22.43 -19.23
N GLU A 495 -30.18 21.39 -19.46
CA GLU A 495 -31.59 21.35 -19.05
C GLU A 495 -31.75 21.47 -17.53
N GLU A 496 -30.91 20.80 -16.74
CA GLU A 496 -30.88 20.95 -15.29
C GLU A 496 -30.43 22.34 -14.85
N GLN A 497 -29.46 22.94 -15.55
CA GLN A 497 -29.00 24.29 -15.24
C GLN A 497 -30.10 25.32 -15.48
N THR A 498 -30.84 25.20 -16.59
CA THR A 498 -32.03 26.01 -16.87
C THR A 498 -33.13 25.76 -15.82
N LYS A 499 -33.31 24.53 -15.36
CA LYS A 499 -34.27 24.19 -14.30
C LYS A 499 -33.88 24.80 -12.96
N TYR A 500 -32.59 24.79 -12.62
CA TYR A 500 -32.05 25.41 -11.41
C TYR A 500 -32.16 26.94 -11.44
N GLU A 501 -31.89 27.56 -12.60
CA GLU A 501 -32.09 28.99 -12.83
C GLU A 501 -33.56 29.38 -12.67
N LYS A 502 -34.49 28.60 -13.24
CA LYS A 502 -35.93 28.79 -13.01
C LYS A 502 -36.31 28.69 -11.53
N ILE A 503 -35.78 27.71 -10.80
CA ILE A 503 -36.02 27.57 -9.36
C ILE A 503 -35.47 28.77 -8.57
N ILE A 504 -34.32 29.33 -8.96
CA ILE A 504 -33.76 30.53 -8.32
C ILE A 504 -34.64 31.74 -8.62
N ILE A 505 -35.12 31.89 -9.85
CA ILE A 505 -36.02 32.98 -10.25
C ILE A 505 -37.34 32.87 -9.47
N ASP A 506 -37.95 31.70 -9.41
CA ASP A 506 -39.17 31.45 -8.63
C ASP A 506 -38.98 31.70 -7.13
N LYS A 507 -37.82 31.33 -6.58
CA LYS A 507 -37.48 31.64 -5.19
C LYS A 507 -37.29 33.13 -4.93
N LYS A 508 -36.75 33.89 -5.91
CA LYS A 508 -36.67 35.36 -5.82
C LYS A 508 -38.07 35.98 -5.90
N LEU A 509 -38.90 35.57 -6.85
CA LEU A 509 -40.28 36.05 -7.00
C LEU A 509 -41.14 35.77 -5.77
N LYS A 510 -41.01 34.59 -5.14
CA LYS A 510 -41.69 34.27 -3.88
C LYS A 510 -41.18 35.07 -2.69
N LYS A 511 -39.91 35.49 -2.70
CA LYS A 511 -39.32 36.33 -1.65
C LYS A 511 -39.80 37.77 -1.77
N ASP A 512 -39.95 38.29 -2.99
CA ASP A 512 -40.44 39.64 -3.27
C ASP A 512 -41.97 39.76 -3.06
N ALA A 513 -42.73 38.67 -3.24
CA ALA A 513 -44.16 38.63 -2.92
C ALA A 513 -44.46 38.61 -1.40
N SER A 514 -43.51 38.15 -0.58
CA SER A 514 -43.66 38.07 0.89
C SER A 514 -43.31 39.38 1.61
N SER A 515 -42.84 40.42 0.91
CA SER A 515 -42.40 41.70 1.50
C SER A 515 -43.35 42.88 1.24
N LYS A 516 -44.61 42.63 0.87
CA LYS A 516 -45.66 43.66 0.81
C LYS A 516 -46.80 43.32 1.78
N THR A 517 -46.80 43.99 2.93
CA THR A 517 -47.96 44.06 3.85
C THR A 517 -49.01 45.06 3.33
N PRO A 518 -50.31 44.81 3.54
CA PRO A 518 -51.39 45.68 3.07
C PRO A 518 -51.62 46.85 4.04
N ILE A 519 -51.86 48.05 3.48
CA ILE A 519 -52.37 49.21 4.21
C ILE A 519 -53.89 49.02 4.32
N THR A 520 -54.40 49.02 5.55
CA THR A 520 -55.83 49.01 5.88
C THR A 520 -56.33 50.45 6.00
N ASP A 521 -57.42 50.75 5.28
CA ASP A 521 -58.20 51.99 5.38
C ASP A 521 -59.10 51.98 6.62
N ASP A 522 -59.00 53.01 7.46
CA ASP A 522 -60.05 53.43 8.40
C ASP A 522 -60.75 54.68 7.85
N VAL A 523 -62.08 54.68 7.97
CA VAL A 523 -63.04 55.59 7.35
C VAL A 523 -63.42 56.73 8.31
N ILE A 524 -63.77 57.92 7.77
CA ILE A 524 -64.98 58.74 8.06
C ILE A 524 -64.73 60.27 8.01
N ASN A 525 -65.49 60.93 7.10
CA ASN A 525 -66.04 62.30 7.08
C ASN A 525 -65.29 63.49 7.70
N ILE A 526 -65.12 64.57 6.91
CA ILE A 526 -65.74 65.88 7.19
C ILE A 526 -66.27 66.50 5.88
N SER A 527 -67.50 66.97 5.95
CA SER A 527 -68.33 67.65 4.97
C SER A 527 -67.84 69.01 4.48
N ASN A 528 -68.27 69.33 3.25
CA ASN A 528 -68.36 70.66 2.63
C ASN A 528 -68.72 71.82 3.57
N MET A 529 -67.98 72.94 3.44
CA MET A 529 -68.46 74.34 3.47
C MET A 529 -67.28 75.22 2.99
N SER A 530 -67.26 75.69 1.74
CA SER A 530 -67.90 76.91 1.20
C SER A 530 -67.17 78.23 1.54
N LYS A 531 -66.64 78.84 0.46
CA LYS A 531 -66.62 80.28 0.13
C LYS A 531 -65.61 81.24 0.78
N ILE A 532 -65.00 82.03 -0.14
CA ILE A 532 -64.29 83.31 -0.02
C ILE A 532 -62.82 83.15 0.40
N THR A 533 -61.83 83.44 -0.44
CA THR A 533 -61.64 84.66 -1.27
C THR A 533 -61.04 84.34 -2.64
#